data_AF-A0A6J8C6Y1-F1
#
_entry.id   AF-A0A6J8C6Y1-F1
#
_cell.length_a   1.000
_cell.length_b   1.000
_cell.length_c   1.000
_cell.angle_alpha   90.00
_cell.angle_beta   90.00
_cell.angle_gamma   90.00
#
_symmetry.space_group_name_H-M   'P 1'
#
loop_
_entity.id
_entity.type
_entity.pdbx_description
1 polymer ?
#
loop_
_entity_poly.entity_id
_entity_poly.type
_entity_poly.pdbx_seq_one_letter_code
_entity_poly.pdbx_strand_id
1 'polypeptide(L)'
;MSFAETTKILAESRKILEDGQENNTATLLTLILSVVTSVEKIIKKIESGMESIEKIKTIVTLLSADLCTLTKNLKDLEEKNNTLETSLQAMSDMYDQCKTEYKTSSGQISALNTKVDNLEKKLEQSQKIYEDDDCDRHMESDSAVNEAPPSPLRSPPNNRITPDKIPNKRRRQASLP
;
A
#
# COMPACT_ATOMS: atom_id res chain seq x y z
N MET A 1 -15.94 -1.01 67.20
CA MET A 1 -15.03 -0.32 68.10
C MET A 1 -13.84 0.13 67.28
N SER A 2 -13.59 1.44 67.21
CA SER A 2 -12.48 2.07 66.51
C SER A 2 -11.18 1.93 67.31
N PHE A 3 -10.03 2.13 66.65
CA PHE A 3 -8.73 2.15 67.35
C PHE A 3 -8.73 3.14 68.54
N ALA A 4 -9.41 4.27 68.38
CA ALA A 4 -9.56 5.31 69.40
C ALA A 4 -10.33 4.81 70.64
N GLU A 5 -11.36 3.99 70.45
CA GLU A 5 -12.11 3.39 71.56
C GLU A 5 -11.28 2.32 72.28
N THR A 6 -10.46 1.54 71.56
CA THR A 6 -9.54 0.58 72.18
C THR A 6 -8.46 1.28 73.02
N THR A 7 -7.94 2.42 72.55
CA THR A 7 -6.96 3.22 73.31
C THR A 7 -7.59 3.81 74.57
N LYS A 8 -8.85 4.24 74.49
CA LYS A 8 -9.61 4.73 75.65
C LYS A 8 -9.80 3.63 76.71
N ILE A 9 -10.18 2.42 76.31
CA ILE A 9 -10.33 1.28 77.21
C ILE A 9 -8.99 0.90 77.87
N LEU A 10 -7.89 0.93 77.11
CA LEU A 10 -6.54 0.71 77.65
C LEU A 10 -6.16 1.75 78.70
N ALA A 11 -6.51 3.03 78.48
CA ALA A 11 -6.27 4.10 79.45
C ALA A 11 -7.12 3.92 80.74
N GLU A 12 -8.39 3.55 80.60
CA GLU A 12 -9.27 3.23 81.73
C GLU A 12 -8.76 2.03 82.53
N SER A 13 -8.28 0.99 81.85
CA SER A 13 -7.70 -0.21 82.47
C SER A 13 -6.45 0.12 83.29
N ARG A 14 -5.58 1.00 82.77
CA ARG A 14 -4.38 1.47 83.49
C ARG A 14 -4.75 2.22 84.76
N LYS A 15 -5.73 3.12 84.70
CA LYS A 15 -6.18 3.89 85.87
C LYS A 15 -6.72 2.98 86.98
N ILE A 16 -7.52 1.97 86.62
CA ILE A 16 -8.06 1.00 87.59
C ILE A 16 -6.93 0.23 88.30
N LEU A 17 -5.87 -0.13 87.60
CA LEU A 17 -4.71 -0.79 88.20
C LEU A 17 -3.93 0.12 89.16
N GLU A 18 -3.84 1.42 88.85
CA GLU A 18 -3.20 2.43 89.71
C GLU A 18 -4.00 2.68 91.01
N ASP A 19 -5.34 2.57 90.96
CA ASP A 19 -6.23 2.88 92.08
C ASP A 19 -6.37 1.74 93.14
N GLY A 20 -5.85 0.53 92.89
CA GLY A 20 -5.58 -0.50 93.91
C GLY A 20 -6.75 -1.12 94.70
N GLN A 21 -8.01 -1.03 94.26
CA GLN A 21 -9.19 -1.56 94.98
C GLN A 21 -9.48 -3.06 94.73
N GLU A 22 -10.00 -3.78 95.74
CA GLU A 22 -10.35 -5.22 95.68
C GLU A 22 -11.44 -5.59 94.66
N ASN A 23 -12.30 -4.65 94.24
CA ASN A 23 -13.34 -4.87 93.22
C ASN A 23 -12.83 -4.71 91.77
N ASN A 24 -11.54 -4.43 91.58
CA ASN A 24 -10.97 -4.12 90.26
C ASN A 24 -10.91 -5.33 89.32
N THR A 25 -10.91 -6.56 89.84
CA THR A 25 -10.73 -7.77 89.04
C THR A 25 -11.87 -8.00 88.05
N ALA A 26 -13.14 -7.82 88.47
CA ALA A 26 -14.30 -8.00 87.59
C ALA A 26 -14.38 -6.91 86.50
N THR A 27 -14.05 -5.67 86.86
CA THR A 27 -14.01 -4.53 85.93
C THR A 27 -12.91 -4.72 84.89
N LEU A 28 -11.72 -5.13 85.31
CA LEU A 28 -10.61 -5.44 84.41
C LEU A 28 -10.94 -6.60 83.46
N LEU A 29 -11.56 -7.68 83.96
CA LEU A 29 -12.04 -8.79 83.12
C LEU A 29 -12.99 -8.32 82.02
N THR A 30 -13.92 -7.43 82.34
CA THR A 30 -14.89 -6.88 81.38
C THR A 30 -14.19 -6.03 80.31
N LEU A 31 -13.23 -5.20 80.70
CA LEU A 31 -12.45 -4.38 79.77
C LEU A 31 -11.58 -5.26 78.86
N ILE A 32 -10.94 -6.30 79.40
CA ILE A 32 -10.15 -7.28 78.62
C ILE A 32 -11.05 -7.97 77.58
N LEU A 33 -12.22 -8.46 77.98
CA LEU A 33 -13.17 -9.11 77.06
C LEU A 33 -13.61 -8.16 75.92
N SER A 34 -13.83 -6.88 76.24
CA SER A 34 -14.19 -5.83 75.27
C SER A 34 -13.05 -5.56 74.26
N VAL A 35 -11.80 -5.53 74.72
CA VAL A 35 -10.63 -5.40 73.84
C VAL A 35 -10.48 -6.63 72.96
N VAL A 36 -10.56 -7.84 73.52
CA VAL A 36 -10.42 -9.11 72.77
C VAL A 36 -11.45 -9.19 71.65
N THR A 37 -12.73 -8.95 71.95
CA THR A 37 -13.80 -8.96 70.93
C THR A 37 -13.61 -7.87 69.87
N SER A 38 -13.00 -6.73 70.22
CA SER A 38 -12.68 -5.67 69.26
C SER A 38 -11.51 -6.06 68.36
N VAL A 39 -10.47 -6.68 68.91
CA VAL A 39 -9.33 -7.20 68.16
C VAL A 39 -9.77 -8.29 67.19
N GLU A 40 -10.61 -9.24 67.61
CA GLU A 40 -11.18 -10.27 66.74
C GLU A 40 -11.93 -9.67 65.53
N LYS A 41 -12.70 -8.59 65.75
CA LYS A 41 -13.40 -7.89 64.66
C LYS A 41 -12.42 -7.23 63.69
N ILE A 42 -11.30 -6.69 64.18
CA ILE A 42 -10.27 -6.08 63.33
C ILE A 42 -9.54 -7.17 62.53
N ILE A 43 -9.20 -8.30 63.15
CA ILE A 43 -8.57 -9.45 62.47
C ILE A 43 -9.42 -9.91 61.29
N LYS A 44 -10.73 -10.13 61.50
CA LYS A 44 -11.65 -10.54 60.43
C LYS A 44 -11.70 -9.54 59.27
N LYS A 45 -11.65 -8.23 59.56
CA LYS A 45 -11.59 -7.19 58.52
C LYS A 45 -10.28 -7.26 57.75
N ILE A 46 -9.15 -7.44 58.43
CA ILE A 46 -7.83 -7.60 57.81
C ILE A 46 -7.81 -8.82 56.90
N GLU A 47 -8.30 -9.97 57.36
CA GLU A 47 -8.39 -11.20 56.57
C GLU A 47 -9.20 -10.99 55.27
N SER A 48 -10.38 -10.37 55.36
CA SER A 48 -11.20 -10.05 54.19
C SER A 48 -10.52 -9.06 53.22
N GLY A 49 -9.74 -8.12 53.77
CA GLY A 49 -8.94 -7.17 52.99
C GLY A 49 -7.80 -7.87 52.25
N MET A 50 -7.11 -8.81 52.90
CA MET A 50 -6.05 -9.62 52.31
C MET A 50 -6.56 -10.47 51.15
N GLU A 51 -7.74 -11.10 51.30
CA GLU A 51 -8.36 -11.87 50.21
C GLU A 51 -8.69 -10.98 49.01
N SER A 52 -9.18 -9.76 49.26
CA SER A 52 -9.47 -8.78 48.21
C SER A 52 -8.19 -8.32 47.50
N ILE A 53 -7.10 -8.12 48.23
CA ILE A 53 -5.79 -7.75 47.67
C ILE A 53 -5.25 -8.84 46.74
N GLU A 54 -5.38 -10.12 47.11
CA GLU A 54 -4.88 -11.21 46.25
C GLU A 54 -5.69 -11.32 44.94
N LYS A 55 -7.00 -11.07 45.00
CA LYS A 55 -7.84 -10.96 43.79
C LYS A 55 -7.39 -9.81 42.89
N ILE A 56 -7.15 -8.62 43.47
CA ILE A 56 -6.64 -7.45 42.73
C ILE A 56 -5.30 -7.77 42.08
N LYS A 57 -4.38 -8.38 42.83
CA LYS A 57 -3.06 -8.77 42.32
C LYS A 57 -3.17 -9.69 41.10
N THR A 58 -4.05 -10.68 41.15
CA THR A 58 -4.32 -11.58 40.02
C THR A 58 -4.88 -10.83 38.80
N ILE A 59 -5.79 -9.88 39.01
CA ILE A 59 -6.34 -9.05 37.93
C ILE A 59 -5.23 -8.19 37.31
N VAL A 60 -4.38 -7.57 38.13
CA VAL A 60 -3.27 -6.73 37.66
C VAL A 60 -2.28 -7.54 36.82
N THR A 61 -1.97 -8.79 37.21
CA THR A 61 -1.07 -9.63 36.41
C THR A 61 -1.69 -10.00 35.06
N LEU A 62 -2.99 -10.29 35.01
CA LEU A 62 -3.70 -10.56 33.76
C LEU A 62 -3.73 -9.33 32.85
N LEU A 63 -4.11 -8.16 33.37
CA LEU A 63 -4.12 -6.91 32.60
C LEU A 63 -2.73 -6.54 32.07
N SER A 64 -1.67 -6.82 32.84
CA SER A 64 -0.29 -6.59 32.40
C SER A 64 0.08 -7.49 31.22
N ALA A 65 -0.37 -8.76 31.22
CA ALA A 65 -0.16 -9.68 30.10
C ALA A 65 -0.96 -9.27 28.85
N ASP A 66 -2.19 -8.81 29.03
CA ASP A 66 -3.04 -8.31 27.93
C ASP A 66 -2.42 -7.05 27.30
N LEU A 67 -1.91 -6.11 28.11
CA LEU A 67 -1.22 -4.91 27.63
C LEU A 67 0.04 -5.25 26.83
N CYS A 68 0.80 -6.26 27.25
CA CYS A 68 1.97 -6.72 26.52
C CYS A 68 1.58 -7.26 25.13
N THR A 69 0.53 -8.08 25.08
CA THR A 69 -0.01 -8.64 23.83
C THR A 69 -0.52 -7.53 22.91
N LEU A 70 -1.28 -6.58 23.44
CA LEU A 70 -1.81 -5.45 22.67
C LEU A 70 -0.69 -4.59 22.09
N THR A 71 0.36 -4.33 22.87
CA THR A 71 1.54 -3.57 22.43
C THR A 71 2.24 -4.26 21.27
N LYS A 72 2.39 -5.58 21.32
CA LYS A 72 2.95 -6.36 20.22
C LYS A 72 2.08 -6.27 18.96
N ASN A 73 0.78 -6.47 19.10
CA ASN A 73 -0.16 -6.41 17.98
C ASN A 73 -0.16 -5.03 17.31
N LEU A 74 -0.06 -3.94 18.09
CA LEU A 74 0.04 -2.59 17.55
C LEU A 74 1.29 -2.41 16.68
N LYS A 75 2.45 -2.88 17.13
CA LYS A 75 3.69 -2.84 16.33
C LYS A 75 3.55 -3.64 15.03
N ASP A 76 3.01 -4.85 15.12
CA ASP A 76 2.80 -5.70 13.94
C ASP A 76 1.84 -5.03 12.92
N LEU A 77 0.83 -4.27 13.41
CA LEU A 77 -0.07 -3.51 12.55
C LEU A 77 0.60 -2.28 11.94
N GLU A 78 1.43 -1.55 12.69
CA GLU A 78 2.20 -0.42 12.17
C GLU A 78 3.14 -0.87 11.03
N GLU A 79 3.84 -1.99 11.20
CA GLU A 79 4.71 -2.55 10.15
C GLU A 79 3.93 -2.94 8.89
N LYS A 80 2.77 -3.57 9.07
CA LYS A 80 1.86 -3.89 7.94
C LYS A 80 1.36 -2.64 7.24
N ASN A 81 1.01 -1.60 8.00
CA ASN A 81 0.54 -0.33 7.43
C ASN A 81 1.64 0.33 6.58
N ASN A 82 2.88 0.41 7.08
CA ASN A 82 4.01 0.96 6.34
C ASN A 82 4.28 0.18 5.04
N THR A 83 4.13 -1.14 5.07
CA THR A 83 4.27 -2.01 3.90
C THR A 83 3.17 -1.71 2.87
N LEU A 84 1.92 -1.55 3.33
CA LEU A 84 0.79 -1.21 2.47
C LEU A 84 0.94 0.17 1.83
N GLU A 85 1.38 1.18 2.59
CA GLU A 85 1.65 2.53 2.08
C GLU A 85 2.71 2.51 0.97
N THR A 86 3.80 1.76 1.20
CA THR A 86 4.86 1.59 0.19
C THR A 86 4.34 0.91 -1.07
N SER A 87 3.54 -0.15 -0.91
CA SER A 87 2.93 -0.85 -2.05
C SER A 87 1.93 0.02 -2.82
N LEU A 88 1.18 0.87 -2.13
CA LEU A 88 0.22 1.79 -2.74
C LEU A 88 0.94 2.87 -3.55
N GLN A 89 2.04 3.41 -3.03
CA GLN A 89 2.87 4.35 -3.77
C GLN A 89 3.43 3.73 -5.05
N ALA A 90 3.98 2.51 -4.97
CA ALA A 90 4.49 1.80 -6.15
C ALA A 90 3.41 1.56 -7.21
N MET A 91 2.18 1.21 -6.79
CA MET A 91 1.05 1.07 -7.72
C MET A 91 0.64 2.41 -8.36
N SER A 92 0.67 3.51 -7.60
CA SER A 92 0.41 4.85 -8.12
C SER A 92 1.43 5.22 -9.20
N ASP A 93 2.72 4.98 -8.95
CA ASP A 93 3.79 5.28 -9.89
C ASP A 93 3.65 4.46 -11.17
N MET A 94 3.34 3.16 -11.05
CA MET A 94 3.07 2.30 -12.21
C MET A 94 1.85 2.76 -13.02
N TYR A 95 0.80 3.24 -12.34
CA TYR A 95 -0.38 3.77 -13.02
C TYR A 95 -0.05 5.02 -13.83
N ASP A 96 0.73 5.95 -13.28
CA ASP A 96 1.15 7.16 -13.99
C ASP A 96 2.07 6.86 -15.18
N GLN A 97 2.95 5.87 -15.03
CA GLN A 97 3.75 5.36 -16.15
C GLN A 97 2.86 4.81 -17.27
N CYS A 98 1.95 3.89 -16.93
CA CYS A 98 1.04 3.26 -17.90
C CYS A 98 0.16 4.31 -18.61
N LYS A 99 -0.32 5.31 -17.87
CA LYS A 99 -1.09 6.43 -18.42
C LYS A 99 -0.28 7.25 -19.43
N THR A 100 1.01 7.44 -19.18
CA THR A 100 1.92 8.16 -20.08
C THR A 100 2.21 7.35 -21.35
N GLU A 101 2.46 6.05 -21.20
CA GLU A 101 2.65 5.13 -22.32
C GLU A 101 1.40 5.08 -23.20
N TYR A 102 0.22 4.95 -22.61
CA TYR A 102 -1.06 4.97 -23.33
C TYR A 102 -1.24 6.24 -24.17
N LYS A 103 -0.98 7.42 -23.59
CA LYS A 103 -1.06 8.70 -24.33
C LYS A 103 -0.10 8.72 -25.52
N THR A 104 1.11 8.19 -25.34
CA THR A 104 2.11 8.10 -26.40
C THR A 104 1.63 7.21 -27.54
N SER A 105 1.16 6.00 -27.22
CA SER A 105 0.62 5.06 -28.22
C SER A 105 -0.61 5.61 -28.93
N SER A 106 -1.52 6.27 -28.21
CA SER A 106 -2.69 6.93 -28.80
C SER A 106 -2.30 8.01 -29.83
N GLY A 107 -1.27 8.82 -29.52
CA GLY A 107 -0.71 9.79 -30.45
C GLY A 107 -0.07 9.14 -31.69
N GLN A 108 0.67 8.05 -31.50
CA GLN A 108 1.26 7.28 -32.61
C GLN A 108 0.20 6.69 -33.54
N ILE A 109 -0.86 6.11 -32.98
CA ILE A 109 -2.00 5.58 -33.76
C ILE A 109 -2.65 6.70 -34.58
N SER A 110 -2.87 7.87 -33.97
CA SER A 110 -3.45 9.02 -34.65
C SER A 110 -2.59 9.47 -35.84
N ALA A 111 -1.27 9.54 -35.65
CA ALA A 111 -0.33 9.89 -36.71
C ALA A 111 -0.27 8.83 -37.83
N LEU A 112 -0.39 7.54 -37.50
CA LEU A 112 -0.46 6.46 -38.47
C LEU A 112 -1.75 6.53 -39.30
N ASN A 113 -2.90 6.76 -38.67
CA ASN A 113 -4.16 6.93 -39.37
C ASN A 113 -4.08 8.06 -40.40
N THR A 114 -3.55 9.23 -40.01
CA THR A 114 -3.34 10.33 -40.96
C THR A 114 -2.41 9.96 -42.12
N LYS A 115 -1.39 9.13 -41.89
CA LYS A 115 -0.51 8.64 -42.97
C LYS A 115 -1.24 7.69 -43.92
N VAL A 116 -2.07 6.80 -43.38
CA VAL A 116 -2.92 5.88 -44.16
C VAL A 116 -3.88 6.69 -45.04
N ASP A 117 -4.62 7.63 -44.47
CA ASP A 117 -5.56 8.50 -45.22
C ASP A 117 -4.86 9.23 -46.38
N ASN A 118 -3.64 9.72 -46.16
CA ASN A 118 -2.86 10.39 -47.18
C ASN A 118 -2.36 9.44 -48.29
N LEU A 119 -2.02 8.20 -47.94
CA LEU A 119 -1.62 7.18 -48.91
C LEU A 119 -2.82 6.73 -49.75
N GLU A 120 -3.99 6.56 -49.14
CA GLU A 120 -5.24 6.23 -49.84
C GLU A 120 -5.59 7.30 -50.87
N LYS A 121 -5.52 8.59 -50.50
CA LYS A 121 -5.73 9.70 -51.45
C LYS A 121 -4.73 9.69 -52.61
N LYS A 122 -3.45 9.42 -52.34
CA LYS A 122 -2.42 9.34 -53.40
C LYS A 122 -2.63 8.14 -54.32
N LEU A 123 -3.10 7.02 -53.77
CA LEU A 123 -3.43 5.84 -54.53
C LEU A 123 -4.60 6.12 -55.48
N GLU A 124 -5.68 6.73 -54.98
CA GLU A 124 -6.84 7.14 -55.78
C GLU A 124 -6.45 8.12 -56.90
N GLN A 125 -5.61 9.10 -56.60
CA GLN A 125 -5.06 10.02 -57.62
C GLN A 125 -4.26 9.28 -58.70
N SER A 126 -3.43 8.32 -58.31
CA SER A 126 -2.61 7.57 -59.26
C SER A 126 -3.45 6.62 -60.12
N GLN A 127 -4.49 6.01 -59.55
CA GLN A 127 -5.46 5.19 -60.29
C GLN A 127 -6.18 6.01 -61.34
N LYS A 128 -6.65 7.21 -60.98
CA LYS A 128 -7.32 8.11 -61.92
C LYS A 128 -6.42 8.50 -63.11
N ILE A 129 -5.16 8.85 -62.84
CA ILE A 129 -4.18 9.16 -63.92
C ILE A 129 -4.02 7.96 -64.85
N TYR A 130 -3.92 6.75 -64.31
CA TYR A 130 -3.79 5.54 -65.12
C TYR A 130 -5.02 5.29 -66.00
N GLU A 131 -6.22 5.50 -65.47
CA GLU A 131 -7.48 5.39 -66.23
C GLU A 131 -7.59 6.45 -67.34
N ASP A 132 -7.18 7.69 -67.06
CA ASP A 132 -7.16 8.79 -68.04
C ASP A 132 -6.13 8.50 -69.16
N ASP A 133 -4.91 8.02 -68.82
CA ASP A 133 -3.85 7.69 -69.78
C ASP A 133 -4.19 6.50 -70.71
N ASP A 134 -5.01 5.53 -70.24
CA ASP A 134 -5.50 4.41 -71.07
C ASP A 134 -6.63 4.88 -72.03
N CYS A 135 -7.44 5.87 -71.62
CA CYS A 135 -8.44 6.48 -72.50
C CYS A 135 -7.79 7.23 -73.68
N ASP A 136 -6.70 7.97 -73.42
CA ASP A 136 -5.97 8.70 -74.45
C ASP A 136 -5.30 7.76 -75.47
N ARG A 137 -4.70 6.64 -75.01
CA ARG A 137 -4.10 5.62 -75.91
C ARG A 137 -5.12 4.93 -76.81
N HIS A 138 -6.36 4.73 -76.36
CA HIS A 138 -7.42 4.16 -77.21
C HIS A 138 -7.95 5.16 -78.25
N MET A 139 -7.95 6.46 -77.96
CA MET A 139 -8.36 7.51 -78.91
C MET A 139 -7.32 7.79 -80.01
N GLU A 140 -6.02 7.68 -79.70
CA GLU A 140 -4.95 7.79 -80.72
C GLU A 140 -4.89 6.57 -81.65
N SER A 141 -5.30 5.39 -81.17
CA SER A 141 -5.27 4.15 -81.95
C SER A 141 -6.32 4.11 -83.08
N ASP A 142 -7.46 4.78 -82.91
CA ASP A 142 -8.52 4.86 -83.93
C ASP A 142 -8.30 5.97 -84.97
N SER A 143 -7.34 6.88 -84.74
CA SER A 143 -7.02 7.98 -85.67
C SER A 143 -5.85 7.67 -86.62
N ALA A 144 -5.18 6.53 -86.48
CA ALA A 144 -4.01 6.16 -87.26
C ALA A 144 -4.29 5.05 -88.31
N VAL A 145 -5.23 5.30 -89.22
CA VAL A 145 -5.32 4.56 -90.50
C VAL A 145 -5.25 5.55 -91.65
N ASN A 146 -4.01 5.93 -92.02
CA ASN A 146 -3.54 6.19 -93.38
C ASN A 146 -2.27 7.04 -93.31
N GLU A 147 -1.10 6.40 -93.42
CA GLU A 147 -0.15 6.66 -94.51
C GLU A 147 1.05 5.70 -94.46
N ALA A 148 1.55 5.38 -95.65
CA ALA A 148 2.53 4.34 -95.94
C ALA A 148 3.97 4.69 -95.51
N PRO A 149 4.89 3.70 -95.41
CA PRO A 149 6.20 3.88 -94.79
C PRO A 149 7.28 4.33 -95.78
N PRO A 150 8.37 4.95 -95.29
CA PRO A 150 9.68 4.74 -95.88
C PRO A 150 10.69 4.15 -94.87
N SER A 151 11.39 3.11 -95.32
CA SER A 151 12.53 2.44 -94.68
C SER A 151 13.86 3.20 -94.96
N PRO A 152 15.05 2.67 -94.56
CA PRO A 152 15.64 2.64 -93.22
C PRO A 152 17.02 3.36 -93.17
N LEU A 153 17.66 3.35 -91.99
CA LEU A 153 19.10 3.49 -91.69
C LEU A 153 19.51 4.72 -90.86
N ARG A 154 19.70 4.49 -89.55
CA ARG A 154 20.99 4.76 -88.89
C ARG A 154 21.14 3.95 -87.61
N SER A 155 22.19 3.13 -87.58
CA SER A 155 22.59 2.32 -86.43
C SER A 155 23.05 3.19 -85.25
N PRO A 156 22.87 2.74 -83.99
CA PRO A 156 23.24 3.50 -82.79
C PRO A 156 24.71 3.26 -82.39
N PRO A 157 25.39 4.22 -81.74
CA PRO A 157 26.62 3.91 -81.03
C PRO A 157 26.29 3.26 -79.69
N ASN A 158 26.80 2.05 -79.59
CA ASN A 158 26.92 1.17 -78.44
C ASN A 158 27.71 1.88 -77.32
N ASN A 159 27.15 2.03 -76.13
CA ASN A 159 27.94 2.23 -74.91
C ASN A 159 27.41 1.35 -73.78
N ARG A 160 28.28 0.43 -73.39
CA ARG A 160 28.05 -0.74 -72.56
C ARG A 160 28.69 -0.49 -71.19
N ILE A 161 27.88 -0.60 -70.12
CA ILE A 161 28.16 -1.17 -68.77
C ILE A 161 29.26 -0.43 -67.95
N THR A 162 28.99 0.01 -66.71
CA THR A 162 29.10 -0.83 -65.51
C THR A 162 28.14 -0.48 -64.35
N PRO A 163 27.67 -1.49 -63.59
CA PRO A 163 27.01 -1.32 -62.30
C PRO A 163 28.05 -1.30 -61.18
N ASP A 164 28.13 -0.22 -60.40
CA ASP A 164 28.97 -0.19 -59.20
C ASP A 164 28.10 -0.23 -57.93
N LYS A 165 28.15 -1.42 -57.31
CA LYS A 165 28.11 -1.71 -55.87
C LYS A 165 26.94 -1.20 -55.03
N ILE A 166 26.07 -2.16 -54.73
CA ILE A 166 25.46 -2.33 -53.40
C ILE A 166 26.57 -2.63 -52.37
N PRO A 167 26.59 -1.97 -51.20
CA PRO A 167 27.06 -2.62 -49.99
C PRO A 167 25.89 -3.00 -49.10
N ASN A 168 25.82 -4.30 -48.89
CA ASN A 168 24.94 -5.00 -48.00
C ASN A 168 25.30 -4.70 -46.52
N LYS A 169 24.29 -4.91 -45.68
CA LYS A 169 24.20 -4.80 -44.22
C LYS A 169 25.43 -5.31 -43.43
N ARG A 170 25.81 -4.54 -42.40
CA ARG A 170 26.21 -5.01 -41.04
C ARG A 170 25.52 -4.04 -40.07
N ARG A 171 24.43 -4.35 -39.37
CA ARG A 171 24.14 -5.33 -38.30
C ARG A 171 25.25 -5.45 -37.24
N ARG A 172 24.86 -5.06 -36.01
CA ARG A 172 25.36 -5.43 -34.66
C ARG A 172 26.60 -4.66 -34.17
N GLN A 173 26.67 -4.08 -32.95
CA GLN A 173 25.81 -4.09 -31.75
C GLN A 173 25.90 -2.73 -31.04
N ALA A 174 24.77 -2.22 -30.54
CA ALA A 174 24.77 -1.26 -29.45
C ALA A 174 24.89 -2.07 -28.15
N SER A 175 26.03 -1.97 -27.50
CA SER A 175 26.19 -2.29 -26.08
C SER A 175 25.73 -1.09 -25.30
N LEU A 176 24.85 -1.29 -24.31
CA LEU A 176 24.69 -0.53 -23.05
C LEU A 176 23.38 -1.00 -22.37
N PRO A 177 23.25 -0.97 -21.04
CA PRO A 177 24.26 -0.84 -19.99
C PRO A 177 24.75 -2.18 -19.43
#